data_AF-A0A7X8LF97-F1
#
_entry.id   AF-A0A7X8LF97-F1
#
_cell.length_a   1.000
_cell.length_b   1.000
_cell.length_c   1.000
_cell.angle_alpha   90.00
_cell.angle_beta   90.00
_cell.angle_gamma   90.00
#
_symmetry.space_group_name_H-M   'P 1'
#
loop_
_entity.id
_entity.type
_entity.pdbx_description
1 polymer ?
#
loop_
_entity_poly.entity_id
_entity_poly.type
_entity_poly.pdbx_seq_one_letter_code
_entity_poly.pdbx_strand_id
1 'polypeptide(L)'
;KECRSNVNSGKKRIIEALEDTKLRIGYTSVNVPISMVYCEDDSIDLIKVMERAGLKAVPCEGYDGLGKNYVRINLHKDMGLLIECLLKTSELIIK
;
A
#
# COMPACT_ATOMS: atom_id res chain seq x y z
N LYS A 1 6.45 -23.42 0.54
CA LYS A 1 7.34 -22.77 -0.47
C LYS A 1 6.54 -21.84 -1.39
N GLU A 2 5.39 -22.27 -1.88
CA GLU A 2 4.49 -21.51 -2.76
C GLU A 2 4.04 -20.15 -2.18
N CYS A 3 3.59 -20.10 -0.92
CA CYS A 3 3.20 -18.83 -0.26
C CYS A 3 4.32 -17.78 -0.27
N ARG A 4 5.58 -18.17 -0.03
CA ARG A 4 6.70 -17.22 0.01
C ARG A 4 7.03 -16.69 -1.39
N SER A 5 6.96 -17.55 -2.41
CA SER A 5 7.13 -17.14 -3.81
C SER A 5 6.05 -16.14 -4.25
N ASN A 6 4.80 -16.39 -3.85
CA ASN A 6 3.66 -15.52 -4.17
C ASN A 6 3.74 -14.16 -3.47
N VAL A 7 4.24 -14.12 -2.24
CA VAL A 7 4.50 -12.86 -1.51
C VAL A 7 5.57 -12.04 -2.22
N ASN A 8 6.69 -12.67 -2.60
CA ASN A 8 7.79 -11.97 -3.26
C ASN A 8 7.38 -11.42 -4.64
N SER A 9 6.73 -12.24 -5.47
CA SER A 9 6.24 -11.81 -6.79
C SER A 9 5.14 -10.76 -6.67
N GLY A 10 4.24 -10.91 -5.69
CA GLY A 10 3.19 -9.94 -5.40
C GLY A 10 3.73 -8.57 -5.02
N LYS A 11 4.75 -8.51 -4.15
CA LYS A 11 5.41 -7.24 -3.80
C LYS A 11 6.08 -6.57 -4.97
N LYS A 12 6.77 -7.34 -5.82
CA LYS A 12 7.39 -6.81 -7.04
C LYS A 12 6.35 -6.15 -7.95
N ARG A 13 5.22 -6.82 -8.18
CA ARG A 13 4.11 -6.29 -8.98
C ARG A 13 3.48 -5.03 -8.38
N ILE A 14 3.36 -4.96 -7.04
CA ILE A 14 2.90 -3.74 -6.35
C ILE A 14 3.87 -2.58 -6.61
N ILE A 15 5.18 -2.81 -6.48
CA ILE A 15 6.20 -1.77 -6.69
C ILE A 15 6.13 -1.24 -8.13
N GLU A 16 6.08 -2.15 -9.11
CA GLU A 16 5.97 -1.81 -10.54
C GLU A 16 4.68 -1.03 -10.84
N ALA A 17 3.54 -1.46 -10.27
CA ALA A 17 2.26 -0.78 -10.50
C ALA A 17 2.20 0.64 -9.89
N LEU A 18 3.01 0.92 -8.87
CA LEU A 18 2.99 2.20 -8.15
C LEU A 18 4.11 3.16 -8.56
N GLU A 19 4.98 2.79 -9.50
CA GLU A 19 6.15 3.57 -9.91
C GLU A 19 5.79 5.01 -10.27
N ASP A 20 4.76 5.18 -11.12
CA ASP A 20 4.27 6.47 -11.62
C ASP A 20 3.11 7.07 -10.79
N THR A 21 2.97 6.65 -9.54
CA THR A 21 1.88 7.10 -8.66
C THR A 21 2.38 8.01 -7.53
N LYS A 22 1.45 8.68 -6.84
CA LYS A 22 1.74 9.41 -5.59
C LYS A 22 1.94 8.48 -4.38
N LEU A 23 1.67 7.18 -4.53
CA LEU A 23 1.86 6.19 -3.49
C LEU A 23 3.29 5.64 -3.53
N ARG A 24 3.85 5.43 -2.36
CA ARG A 24 5.20 4.88 -2.16
C ARG A 24 5.14 3.65 -1.27
N ILE A 25 6.07 2.73 -1.48
CA ILE A 25 6.22 1.54 -0.64
C ILE A 25 7.40 1.77 0.31
N GLY A 26 7.15 1.67 1.61
CA GLY A 26 8.19 1.73 2.63
C GLY A 26 9.05 0.46 2.65
N TYR A 27 10.25 0.57 3.21
CA TYR A 27 11.17 -0.55 3.36
C TYR A 27 10.55 -1.67 4.21
N THR A 28 10.19 -2.77 3.57
CA THR A 28 9.67 -3.97 4.24
C THR A 28 10.37 -5.21 3.70
N SER A 29 10.57 -6.21 4.55
CA SER A 29 11.18 -7.47 4.11
C SER A 29 10.35 -8.10 2.99
N VAL A 30 11.00 -8.53 1.90
CA VAL A 30 10.30 -9.10 0.75
C VAL A 30 9.49 -10.34 1.10
N ASN A 31 9.91 -11.10 2.13
CA ASN A 31 9.33 -12.39 2.48
C ASN A 31 8.16 -12.32 3.47
N VAL A 32 7.72 -11.12 3.90
CA VAL A 32 6.58 -10.98 4.82
C VAL A 32 5.31 -10.54 4.08
N PRO A 33 4.12 -11.08 4.40
CA PRO A 33 2.87 -10.79 3.69
C PRO A 33 2.24 -9.45 4.13
N ILE A 34 3.05 -8.43 4.37
CA ILE A 34 2.64 -7.07 4.70
C ILE A 34 3.51 -6.07 3.95
N SER A 35 2.96 -4.91 3.61
CA SER A 35 3.73 -3.78 3.07
C SER A 35 3.33 -2.51 3.80
N MET A 36 4.28 -1.62 4.02
CA MET A 36 3.99 -0.23 4.39
C MET A 36 3.81 0.56 3.10
N VAL A 37 2.72 1.31 3.01
CA VAL A 37 2.38 2.21 1.91
C VAL A 37 2.27 3.60 2.50
N TYR A 38 2.76 4.61 1.80
CA TYR A 38 2.63 5.99 2.25
C TYR A 38 2.46 6.97 1.09
N CYS A 39 1.99 8.18 1.42
CA CYS A 39 1.91 9.31 0.52
C CYS A 39 2.47 10.55 1.23
N GLU A 40 3.28 11.35 0.53
CA GLU A 40 3.91 12.56 1.08
C GLU A 40 2.97 13.78 1.05
N ASP A 41 1.79 13.65 0.44
CA ASP A 41 0.80 14.72 0.35
C ASP A 41 0.06 14.89 1.68
N ASP A 42 0.49 15.83 2.52
CA ASP A 42 -0.12 16.08 3.83
C ASP A 42 -1.53 16.69 3.76
N SER A 43 -2.05 17.02 2.58
CA SER A 43 -3.44 17.51 2.43
C SER A 43 -4.48 16.39 2.51
N ILE A 44 -4.09 15.13 2.35
CA ILE A 44 -5.00 13.98 2.33
C ILE A 44 -5.06 13.23 3.67
N ASP A 45 -6.02 12.31 3.76
CA ASP A 45 -6.14 11.27 4.80
C ASP A 45 -6.09 9.91 4.09
N LEU A 46 -4.91 9.28 4.06
CA LEU A 46 -4.68 8.08 3.25
C LEU A 46 -5.58 6.91 3.66
N ILE A 47 -5.89 6.76 4.95
CA ILE A 47 -6.80 5.71 5.43
C ILE A 47 -8.17 5.86 4.79
N LYS A 48 -8.75 7.07 4.83
CA LYS A 48 -10.07 7.32 4.22
C LYS A 48 -10.06 7.15 2.71
N VAL A 49 -8.97 7.54 2.04
CA VAL A 49 -8.84 7.35 0.59
C VAL A 49 -8.79 5.86 0.24
N MET A 50 -8.00 5.07 0.98
CA MET A 50 -7.93 3.62 0.79
C MET A 50 -9.28 2.94 1.06
N GLU A 51 -10.00 3.36 2.11
CA GLU A 51 -11.34 2.82 2.40
C GLU A 51 -12.32 3.08 1.23
N ARG A 52 -12.29 4.28 0.63
CA ARG A 52 -13.08 4.60 -0.58
C ARG A 52 -12.65 3.79 -1.81
N ALA A 53 -11.39 3.37 -1.86
CA ALA A 53 -10.89 2.46 -2.89
C ALA A 53 -11.24 0.98 -2.62
N GLY A 54 -11.84 0.67 -1.46
CA GLY A 54 -12.21 -0.69 -1.05
C GLY A 54 -11.10 -1.43 -0.29
N LEU A 55 -10.08 -0.70 0.19
CA LEU A 55 -8.92 -1.27 0.88
C LEU A 55 -8.89 -0.83 2.34
N LYS A 56 -8.97 -1.81 3.25
CA LYS A 56 -8.75 -1.56 4.67
C LYS A 56 -7.26 -1.60 4.98
N ALA A 57 -6.76 -0.53 5.59
CA ALA A 57 -5.38 -0.39 6.02
C ALA A 57 -5.29 -0.23 7.54
N VAL A 58 -4.09 -0.41 8.09
CA VAL A 58 -3.78 -0.16 9.50
C VAL A 58 -2.94 1.11 9.57
N PRO A 59 -3.38 2.16 10.29
CA PRO A 59 -2.58 3.37 10.43
C PRO A 59 -1.28 3.08 11.17
N CYS A 60 -0.20 3.74 10.75
CA CYS A 60 1.09 3.72 11.41
C CYS A 60 1.39 5.04 12.15
N GLU A 61 0.42 5.94 12.25
CA GLU A 61 0.52 7.13 13.09
C GLU A 61 0.79 6.73 14.55
N GLY A 62 1.78 7.35 15.18
CA GLY A 62 2.22 7.04 16.54
C GLY A 62 3.48 6.18 16.64
N TYR A 63 4.00 5.65 15.52
CA TYR A 63 5.38 5.20 15.46
C TYR A 63 6.31 6.38 15.19
N ASP A 64 7.48 6.39 15.84
CA ASP A 64 8.48 7.44 15.65
C ASP A 64 8.88 7.57 14.17
N GLY A 65 8.81 8.80 13.67
CA GLY A 65 9.14 9.14 12.29
C GLY A 65 8.06 8.83 11.25
N LEU A 66 6.88 8.34 11.64
CA LEU A 66 5.77 8.05 10.72
C LEU A 66 4.59 9.03 10.92
N GLY A 67 4.17 9.67 9.83
CA GLY A 67 3.02 10.58 9.81
C GLY A 67 1.68 9.88 9.55
N LYS A 68 0.60 10.66 9.56
CA LYS A 68 -0.79 10.20 9.33
C LYS A 68 -1.01 9.41 8.03
N ASN A 69 -0.19 9.68 7.02
CA ASN A 69 -0.29 9.06 5.70
C ASN A 69 0.64 7.86 5.52
N TYR A 70 1.17 7.30 6.61
CA TYR A 70 1.86 6.02 6.61
C TYR A 70 0.92 4.94 7.11
N VAL A 71 0.71 3.92 6.29
CA VAL A 71 -0.22 2.83 6.58
C VAL A 71 0.36 1.49 6.23
N ARG A 72 -0.08 0.44 6.93
CA ARG A 72 0.26 -0.94 6.63
C ARG A 72 -0.90 -1.64 5.96
N ILE A 73 -0.60 -2.35 4.88
CA ILE A 73 -1.53 -3.26 4.20
C ILE A 73 -1.06 -4.71 4.39
N ASN A 74 -2.04 -5.62 4.42
CA ASN A 74 -1.75 -7.04 4.29
C ASN A 74 -1.76 -7.40 2.80
N LEU A 75 -0.81 -8.24 2.37
CA LEU A 75 -0.90 -8.85 1.05
C LEU A 75 -2.11 -9.77 1.00
N HIS A 76 -2.82 -9.73 -0.11
CA HIS A 76 -4.04 -10.48 -0.31
C HIS A 76 -3.80 -11.69 -1.21
N LYS A 77 -4.57 -12.77 -1.03
CA LYS A 77 -4.48 -13.95 -1.90
C LYS A 77 -4.76 -13.62 -3.37
N ASP A 78 -5.64 -12.65 -3.59
CA ASP A 78 -5.89 -12.04 -4.87
C ASP A 78 -5.07 -10.76 -4.97
N MET A 79 -3.88 -10.91 -5.57
CA MET A 79 -2.96 -9.80 -5.80
C MET A 79 -3.46 -8.84 -6.89
N GLY A 80 -4.30 -9.30 -7.82
CA GLY A 80 -4.87 -8.45 -8.87
C GLY A 80 -5.80 -7.41 -8.24
N LEU A 81 -6.75 -7.88 -7.44
CA LEU A 81 -7.66 -7.02 -6.69
C LEU A 81 -6.93 -6.03 -5.77
N LEU A 82 -5.89 -6.48 -5.07
CA LEU A 82 -5.09 -5.58 -4.22
C LEU A 82 -4.43 -4.45 -5.02
N ILE A 83 -3.84 -4.78 -6.18
CA ILE A 83 -3.21 -3.78 -7.05
C ILE A 83 -4.26 -2.82 -7.62
N GLU A 84 -5.42 -3.31 -8.06
CA GLU A 84 -6.53 -2.46 -8.52
C GLU A 84 -6.98 -1.46 -7.44
N CYS A 85 -7.15 -1.91 -6.19
CA CYS A 85 -7.48 -1.02 -5.08
C CYS A 85 -6.38 0.02 -4.81
N LEU A 86 -5.11 -0.34 -4.94
CA LEU A 86 -3.99 0.59 -4.75
C LEU A 86 -3.92 1.64 -5.87
N LEU A 87 -4.12 1.23 -7.13
CA LEU A 87 -4.20 2.14 -8.27
C LEU A 87 -5.38 3.11 -8.12
N LYS A 88 -6.55 2.58 -7.77
CA LYS A 88 -7.74 3.40 -7.47
C LYS A 88 -7.50 4.36 -6.31
N THR A 89 -6.76 3.95 -5.29
CA THR A 89 -6.32 4.85 -4.21
C THR A 89 -5.51 6.00 -4.78
N SER A 90 -4.50 5.72 -5.63
CA SER A 90 -3.69 6.77 -6.28
C SER A 90 -4.54 7.74 -7.11
N GLU A 91 -5.49 7.25 -7.90
CA GLU A 91 -6.39 8.10 -8.69
C GLU A 91 -7.22 9.05 -7.82
N LEU A 92 -7.64 8.59 -6.63
CA LEU A 92 -8.41 9.40 -5.68
C LEU A 92 -7.58 10.46 -4.95
N ILE A 93 -6.25 10.39 -5.00
CA ILE A 93 -5.33 11.41 -4.44
C ILE A 93 -5.13 12.58 -5.42
N ILE A 94 -5.35 12.35 -6.72
CA ILE A 94 -5.20 13.39 -7.76
C ILE A 94 -6.46 14.28 -7.88
N LYS A 95 -7.61 13.80 -7.40
CA LYS A 95 -8.88 14.53 -7.37
C LYS A 95 -9.04 15.38 -6.12
#